data_AF-A0A5J4Y665-F1
#
_entry.id   AF-A0A5J4Y665-F1
#
_cell.length_a   1.000
_cell.length_b   1.000
_cell.length_c   1.000
_cell.angle_alpha   90.00
_cell.angle_beta   90.00
_cell.angle_gamma   90.00
#
_symmetry.space_group_name_H-M   'P 1'
#
loop_
_entity.id
_entity.type
_entity.pdbx_description
1 polymer ?
#
loop_
_entity_poly.entity_id
_entity_poly.type
_entity_poly.pdbx_seq_one_letter_code
_entity_poly.pdbx_strand_id
1 'polypeptide(L)'
;MFIAGEAKRLEHTTAVLFPDHTFTDWQEADTVGWQHQQYIMHKSALHTPWATKDPKLMFRGSSMTGNRAIAATFEATDLVDVQVWDWVQEPTHDQFVGLPDHCKSKYLLNWPGNSYSARLKYLLLCGSVVVHSDNGWYEFYYPMLKHGQNFMKTRALAEMGDFANGLTTLVRHLSTNPKRSRLIAEAGQQFATDVLSPQNIREYWYRLLKAYSQLQTFRVHLCNDAIPLGDSLAHPQYVSAEHRTGC
;
A
#
# COMPACT_ATOMS: atom_id res chain seq x y z
N MET A 1 17.73 18.39 -11.21
CA MET A 1 17.35 17.07 -11.74
C MET A 1 16.19 16.55 -10.91
N PHE A 2 15.04 16.27 -11.53
CA PHE A 2 13.93 15.62 -10.85
C PHE A 2 14.08 14.11 -10.98
N ILE A 3 13.80 13.38 -9.91
CA ILE A 3 13.80 11.92 -9.90
C ILE A 3 12.36 11.46 -9.73
N ALA A 4 11.89 10.58 -10.59
CA ALA A 4 10.58 9.97 -10.45
C ALA A 4 10.66 8.84 -9.42
N GLY A 5 9.70 8.75 -8.49
CA GLY A 5 9.64 7.66 -7.51
C GLY A 5 8.21 7.29 -7.12
N GLU A 6 8.02 6.07 -6.65
CA GLU A 6 6.72 5.55 -6.20
C GLU A 6 6.30 6.11 -4.82
N ALA A 7 7.30 6.39 -3.98
CA ALA A 7 7.11 7.02 -2.68
C ALA A 7 8.28 7.96 -2.36
N LYS A 8 8.01 8.90 -1.46
CA LYS A 8 9.05 9.82 -0.96
C LYS A 8 8.78 10.24 0.48
N ARG A 9 9.77 10.92 1.07
CA ARG A 9 9.64 11.63 2.32
C ARG A 9 9.56 13.13 2.08
N LEU A 10 9.22 13.91 3.12
CA LEU A 10 9.07 15.37 2.99
C LEU A 10 10.39 16.06 2.62
N GLU A 11 11.52 15.53 3.07
CA GLU A 11 12.86 16.02 2.74
C GLU A 11 13.26 15.78 1.28
N HIS A 12 12.58 14.87 0.56
CA HIS A 12 12.85 14.58 -0.85
C HIS A 12 12.14 15.60 -1.77
N THR A 13 12.67 16.82 -1.79
CA THR A 13 12.08 17.97 -2.52
C THR A 13 12.18 17.85 -4.04
N THR A 14 13.10 17.03 -4.56
CA THR A 14 13.33 16.82 -5.99
C THR A 14 12.63 15.57 -6.55
N ALA A 15 11.94 14.80 -5.70
CA ALA A 15 11.26 13.58 -6.12
C ALA A 15 9.82 13.88 -6.58
N VAL A 16 9.46 13.41 -7.78
CA VAL A 16 8.11 13.50 -8.34
C VAL A 16 7.43 12.14 -8.20
N LEU A 17 6.25 12.12 -7.59
CA LEU A 17 5.53 10.87 -7.31
C LEU A 17 4.72 10.39 -8.50
N PHE A 18 4.80 9.10 -8.78
CA PHE A 18 3.96 8.40 -9.74
C PHE A 18 3.26 7.19 -9.11
N PRO A 19 2.13 6.71 -9.67
CA PRO A 19 1.46 5.49 -9.20
C PRO A 19 2.38 4.28 -9.33
N ASP A 20 2.58 3.53 -8.24
CA ASP A 20 3.45 2.36 -8.21
C ASP A 20 3.13 1.31 -9.31
N HIS A 21 4.08 0.42 -9.57
CA HIS A 21 3.90 -0.68 -10.52
C HIS A 21 2.71 -1.59 -10.18
N THR A 22 2.36 -1.72 -8.89
CA THR A 22 1.26 -2.56 -8.42
C THR A 22 -0.14 -2.06 -8.84
N PHE A 23 -0.25 -0.85 -9.39
CA PHE A 23 -1.48 -0.45 -10.09
C PHE A 23 -1.70 -1.21 -11.42
N THR A 24 -0.63 -1.72 -12.02
CA THR A 24 -0.67 -2.54 -13.25
C THR A 24 -0.73 -4.03 -12.93
N ASP A 25 0.21 -4.54 -12.13
CA ASP A 25 0.25 -5.91 -11.62
C ASP A 25 1.18 -6.03 -10.40
N TRP A 26 0.94 -7.03 -9.55
CA TRP A 26 1.80 -7.32 -8.40
C TRP A 26 1.97 -8.83 -8.25
N GLN A 27 2.76 -9.39 -9.16
CA GLN A 27 2.95 -10.84 -9.31
C GLN A 27 3.60 -11.45 -8.07
N GLU A 28 4.51 -10.73 -7.42
CA GLU A 28 5.19 -11.17 -6.19
C GLU A 28 4.23 -11.40 -5.02
N ALA A 29 3.04 -10.79 -5.05
CA ALA A 29 1.99 -10.96 -4.06
C ALA A 29 0.77 -11.69 -4.60
N ASP A 30 0.90 -12.41 -5.72
CA ASP A 30 -0.20 -13.11 -6.42
C ASP A 30 -1.43 -12.20 -6.59
N THR A 31 -1.19 -10.95 -6.97
CA THR A 31 -2.21 -9.91 -7.05
C THR A 31 -2.31 -9.38 -8.48
N VAL A 32 -3.50 -9.53 -9.05
CA VAL A 32 -3.85 -9.04 -10.38
C VAL A 32 -3.88 -7.51 -10.42
N GLY A 33 -3.91 -6.95 -11.63
CA GLY A 33 -3.95 -5.50 -11.81
C GLY A 33 -5.11 -4.80 -11.12
N TRP A 34 -4.88 -3.54 -10.74
CA TRP A 34 -5.74 -2.78 -9.84
C TRP A 34 -7.22 -2.77 -10.24
N GLN A 35 -7.52 -2.60 -11.52
CA GLN A 35 -8.89 -2.62 -12.04
C GLN A 35 -9.61 -3.95 -11.73
N HIS A 36 -8.93 -5.08 -11.88
CA HIS A 36 -9.51 -6.39 -11.57
C HIS A 36 -9.51 -6.64 -10.06
N GLN A 37 -8.44 -6.26 -9.37
CA GLN A 37 -8.32 -6.45 -7.92
C GLN A 37 -9.38 -5.64 -7.15
N GLN A 38 -9.75 -4.44 -7.61
CA GLN A 38 -10.85 -3.68 -7.02
C GLN A 38 -12.15 -4.49 -7.00
N TYR A 39 -12.49 -5.17 -8.10
CA TYR A 39 -13.67 -6.02 -8.17
C TYR A 39 -13.61 -7.19 -7.18
N ILE A 40 -12.47 -7.88 -7.09
CA ILE A 40 -12.26 -9.00 -6.16
C ILE A 40 -12.41 -8.53 -4.70
N MET A 41 -11.77 -7.43 -4.35
CA MET A 41 -11.81 -6.86 -3.01
C MET A 41 -13.22 -6.37 -2.64
N HIS A 42 -13.92 -5.71 -3.55
CA HIS A 42 -15.32 -5.30 -3.35
C HIS A 42 -16.22 -6.51 -3.12
N LYS A 43 -16.06 -7.57 -3.93
CA LYS A 43 -16.80 -8.81 -3.73
C LYS A 43 -16.54 -9.37 -2.33
N SER A 44 -15.29 -9.44 -1.87
CA SER A 44 -14.98 -9.91 -0.51
C SER A 44 -15.61 -9.04 0.58
N ALA A 45 -15.52 -7.71 0.44
CA ALA A 45 -16.11 -6.77 1.39
C ALA A 45 -17.65 -6.91 1.47
N LEU A 46 -18.32 -7.17 0.35
CA LEU A 46 -19.77 -7.43 0.30
C LEU A 46 -20.16 -8.75 0.99
N HIS A 47 -19.34 -9.80 0.85
CA HIS A 47 -19.57 -11.07 1.53
C HIS A 47 -19.22 -11.02 3.04
N THR A 48 -18.48 -9.99 3.47
CA THR A 48 -18.17 -9.76 4.89
C THR A 48 -18.62 -8.36 5.35
N PRO A 49 -19.93 -8.13 5.54
CA PRO A 49 -20.45 -6.86 6.03
C PRO A 49 -19.86 -6.49 7.40
N TRP A 50 -19.78 -5.18 7.70
CA TRP A 50 -19.20 -4.67 8.96
C TRP A 50 -19.67 -5.40 10.22
N ALA A 51 -20.96 -5.77 10.29
CA ALA A 51 -21.54 -6.44 11.45
C ALA A 51 -20.98 -7.84 11.70
N THR A 52 -20.52 -8.54 10.66
CA THR A 52 -20.01 -9.93 10.74
C THR A 52 -18.49 -10.02 10.78
N LYS A 53 -17.79 -8.91 10.56
CA LYS A 53 -16.32 -8.85 10.63
C LYS A 53 -15.82 -9.16 12.04
N ASP A 54 -14.71 -9.89 12.13
CA ASP A 54 -13.97 -10.13 13.37
C ASP A 54 -13.57 -8.78 14.00
N PRO A 55 -13.85 -8.53 15.29
CA PRO A 55 -13.51 -7.27 15.97
C PRO A 55 -12.00 -7.04 16.17
N LYS A 56 -11.12 -7.94 15.75
CA LYS A 56 -9.67 -7.79 15.87
C LYS A 56 -9.06 -6.82 14.86
N LEU A 57 -7.90 -6.31 15.23
CA LEU A 57 -6.92 -5.73 14.31
C LEU A 57 -6.03 -6.82 13.75
N MET A 58 -5.94 -6.89 12.42
CA MET A 58 -5.20 -7.93 11.73
C MET A 58 -4.03 -7.38 10.91
N PHE A 59 -2.91 -8.11 10.93
CA PHE A 59 -1.76 -7.93 10.04
C PHE A 59 -1.11 -9.26 9.66
N ARG A 60 -0.71 -9.37 8.39
CA ARG A 60 0.09 -10.46 7.83
C ARG A 60 1.16 -9.86 6.92
N GLY A 61 2.43 -10.09 7.20
CA GLY A 61 3.51 -9.64 6.33
C GLY A 61 4.90 -10.09 6.78
N SER A 62 5.89 -9.98 5.91
CA SER A 62 7.24 -10.42 6.25
C SER A 62 7.91 -9.58 7.34
N SER A 63 8.63 -10.25 8.25
CA SER A 63 9.50 -9.68 9.28
C SER A 63 10.74 -9.00 8.72
N MET A 64 11.16 -9.36 7.50
CA MET A 64 12.41 -8.93 6.83
C MET A 64 12.34 -7.53 6.21
N THR A 65 11.26 -6.79 6.41
CA THR A 65 11.05 -5.47 5.81
C THR A 65 10.68 -4.44 6.86
N GLY A 66 11.30 -3.26 6.76
CA GLY A 66 11.13 -2.18 7.74
C GLY A 66 11.51 -2.64 9.14
N ASN A 67 10.62 -2.38 10.09
CA ASN A 67 10.81 -2.66 11.52
C ASN A 67 9.88 -3.79 12.02
N ARG A 68 9.37 -4.66 11.14
CA ARG A 68 8.34 -5.66 11.49
C ARG A 68 8.87 -6.80 12.35
N ALA A 69 10.19 -7.02 12.39
CA ALA A 69 10.81 -8.02 13.25
C ALA A 69 10.50 -7.82 14.76
N ILE A 70 10.10 -6.62 15.19
CA ILE A 70 9.64 -6.39 16.58
C ILE A 70 8.40 -7.22 16.94
N ALA A 71 7.65 -7.71 15.95
CA ALA A 71 6.48 -8.57 16.14
C ALA A 71 6.78 -10.07 15.99
N ALA A 72 8.05 -10.48 15.83
CA ALA A 72 8.41 -11.88 15.60
C ALA A 72 8.01 -12.82 16.75
N THR A 73 7.98 -12.31 17.99
CA THR A 73 7.56 -13.05 19.19
C THR A 73 6.20 -12.61 19.71
N PHE A 74 5.42 -11.89 18.90
CA PHE A 74 4.11 -11.42 19.32
C PHE A 74 3.07 -12.52 19.19
N GLU A 75 2.40 -12.83 20.29
CA GLU A 75 1.28 -13.76 20.34
C GLU A 75 -0.04 -13.03 20.11
N ALA A 76 -0.90 -13.60 19.29
CA ALA A 76 -2.21 -13.03 19.02
C ALA A 76 -3.06 -12.95 20.30
N THR A 77 -3.90 -11.91 20.36
CA THR A 77 -4.80 -11.63 21.48
C THR A 77 -6.25 -11.61 21.00
N ASP A 78 -7.19 -11.36 21.91
CA ASP A 78 -8.60 -11.18 21.58
C ASP A 78 -8.87 -9.88 20.78
N LEU A 79 -7.92 -8.94 20.73
CA LEU A 79 -8.07 -7.65 20.06
C LEU A 79 -7.10 -7.42 18.91
N VAL A 80 -5.96 -8.11 18.90
CA VAL A 80 -4.86 -7.87 17.96
C VAL A 80 -4.29 -9.21 17.50
N ASP A 81 -4.30 -9.43 16.19
CA ASP A 81 -3.75 -10.59 15.50
C ASP A 81 -2.74 -10.10 14.46
N VAL A 82 -1.50 -9.92 14.90
CA VAL A 82 -0.36 -9.52 14.07
C VAL A 82 0.56 -10.72 13.95
N GLN A 83 0.78 -11.21 12.73
CA GLN A 83 1.73 -12.30 12.50
C GLN A 83 2.70 -11.88 11.40
N VAL A 84 3.97 -12.24 11.61
CA VAL A 84 5.05 -11.99 10.66
C VAL A 84 5.77 -13.28 10.32
N TRP A 85 6.23 -13.41 9.08
CA TRP A 85 7.01 -14.56 8.61
C TRP A 85 8.37 -14.13 8.06
N ASP A 86 9.33 -15.02 8.12
CA ASP A 86 10.59 -14.88 7.40
C ASP A 86 10.37 -15.30 5.93
N TRP A 87 11.00 -14.64 4.96
CA TRP A 87 10.95 -15.10 3.55
C TRP A 87 11.96 -16.23 3.27
N VAL A 88 12.99 -16.35 4.10
CA VAL A 88 14.04 -17.39 3.97
C VAL A 88 13.50 -18.76 4.38
N GLN A 89 12.56 -18.78 5.33
CA GLN A 89 11.78 -19.95 5.68
C GLN A 89 10.48 -19.80 4.91
N GLU A 90 10.23 -20.62 3.87
CA GLU A 90 8.97 -20.51 3.12
C GLU A 90 7.79 -20.39 4.10
N PRO A 91 6.95 -19.33 4.00
CA PRO A 91 5.82 -19.20 4.90
C PRO A 91 5.01 -20.48 4.78
N THR A 92 4.65 -21.09 5.92
CA THR A 92 3.70 -22.20 5.84
C THR A 92 2.44 -21.66 5.18
N HIS A 93 1.77 -22.47 4.36
CA HIS A 93 0.57 -22.06 3.60
C HIS A 93 -0.50 -21.39 4.51
N ASP A 94 -0.48 -21.69 5.82
CA ASP A 94 -1.38 -21.15 6.83
C ASP A 94 -1.03 -19.72 7.30
N GLN A 95 0.18 -19.23 7.03
CA GLN A 95 0.65 -17.89 7.42
C GLN A 95 0.35 -16.81 6.37
N PHE A 96 0.26 -17.21 5.10
CA PHE A 96 -0.10 -16.29 4.02
C PHE A 96 -1.62 -16.11 3.99
N VAL A 97 -2.06 -14.86 4.03
CA VAL A 97 -3.48 -14.52 3.88
C VAL A 97 -3.63 -13.66 2.64
N GLY A 98 -4.46 -14.10 1.71
CA GLY A 98 -4.76 -13.32 0.50
C GLY A 98 -5.38 -11.97 0.85
N LEU A 99 -5.17 -10.95 0.02
CA LEU A 99 -5.77 -9.63 0.22
C LEU A 99 -7.29 -9.68 0.46
N PRO A 100 -8.10 -10.49 -0.28
CA PRO A 100 -9.54 -10.56 -0.04
C PRO A 100 -9.89 -11.04 1.36
N ASP A 101 -9.12 -11.97 1.94
CA ASP A 101 -9.38 -12.54 3.25
C ASP A 101 -9.09 -11.57 4.40
N HIS A 102 -8.26 -10.55 4.17
CA HIS A 102 -8.10 -9.46 5.14
C HIS A 102 -9.44 -8.76 5.43
N CYS A 103 -10.37 -8.73 4.46
CA CYS A 103 -11.66 -8.09 4.66
C CYS A 103 -12.53 -8.76 5.74
N LYS A 104 -12.11 -9.90 6.30
CA LYS A 104 -12.74 -10.57 7.44
C LYS A 104 -12.61 -9.79 8.76
N SER A 105 -11.63 -8.89 8.90
CA SER A 105 -11.36 -8.15 10.14
C SER A 105 -11.89 -6.72 10.11
N LYS A 106 -12.40 -6.19 11.23
CA LYS A 106 -12.89 -4.80 11.36
C LYS A 106 -11.77 -3.77 11.27
N TYR A 107 -10.59 -4.12 11.79
CA TYR A 107 -9.44 -3.22 11.81
C TYR A 107 -8.30 -3.88 11.05
N LEU A 108 -7.65 -3.13 10.16
CA LEU A 108 -6.55 -3.62 9.34
C LEU A 108 -5.34 -2.72 9.51
N LEU A 109 -4.21 -3.31 9.87
CA LEU A 109 -2.96 -2.56 10.00
C LEU A 109 -2.26 -2.49 8.65
N ASN A 110 -2.03 -1.27 8.16
CA ASN A 110 -1.01 -1.00 7.17
C ASN A 110 0.30 -0.66 7.88
N TRP A 111 1.26 -1.59 7.84
CA TRP A 111 2.59 -1.41 8.39
C TRP A 111 3.62 -1.36 7.25
N PRO A 112 4.12 -0.18 6.85
CA PRO A 112 5.12 -0.04 5.80
C PRO A 112 6.40 -0.84 6.04
N GLY A 113 7.10 -1.17 4.95
CA GLY A 113 8.43 -1.80 4.99
C GLY A 113 9.53 -0.74 5.07
N ASN A 114 10.54 -0.85 4.19
CA ASN A 114 11.67 0.08 4.14
C ASN A 114 11.27 1.48 3.62
N SER A 115 10.25 1.54 2.77
CA SER A 115 9.68 2.78 2.24
C SER A 115 8.18 2.85 2.53
N TYR A 116 7.33 2.66 1.53
CA TYR A 116 5.88 2.60 1.66
C TYR A 116 5.41 1.13 1.75
N SER A 117 4.09 0.92 1.74
CA SER A 117 3.53 -0.40 1.44
C SER A 117 2.37 -0.26 0.46
N ALA A 118 2.53 -0.90 -0.70
CA ALA A 118 1.51 -1.01 -1.73
C ALA A 118 0.17 -1.59 -1.19
N ARG A 119 0.20 -2.26 -0.04
CA ARG A 119 -0.97 -2.86 0.64
C ARG A 119 -2.04 -1.83 1.01
N LEU A 120 -1.68 -0.58 1.32
CA LEU A 120 -2.62 0.40 1.89
C LEU A 120 -3.90 0.57 1.05
N LYS A 121 -3.76 0.81 -0.26
CA LYS A 121 -4.89 0.97 -1.18
C LYS A 121 -5.82 -0.23 -1.22
N TYR A 122 -5.27 -1.45 -1.10
CA TYR A 122 -6.07 -2.68 -1.08
C TYR A 122 -6.86 -2.81 0.22
N LEU A 123 -6.26 -2.51 1.39
CA LEU A 123 -6.96 -2.60 2.67
C LEU A 123 -8.13 -1.62 2.77
N LEU A 124 -8.00 -0.45 2.16
CA LEU A 124 -9.07 0.55 2.13
C LEU A 124 -10.33 0.00 1.45
N LEU A 125 -10.21 -0.90 0.46
CA LEU A 125 -11.36 -1.50 -0.24
C LEU A 125 -12.18 -2.47 0.61
N CYS A 126 -11.68 -2.92 1.77
CA CYS A 126 -12.33 -3.97 2.56
C CYS A 126 -13.58 -3.51 3.34
N GLY A 127 -13.87 -2.21 3.38
CA GLY A 127 -14.88 -1.67 4.29
C GLY A 127 -14.50 -1.91 5.76
N SER A 128 -13.20 -1.89 6.04
CA SER A 128 -12.59 -2.03 7.36
C SER A 128 -11.88 -0.72 7.73
N VAL A 129 -11.72 -0.44 9.03
CA VAL A 129 -10.91 0.71 9.45
C VAL A 129 -9.44 0.37 9.22
N VAL A 130 -8.78 1.10 8.33
CA VAL A 130 -7.35 0.93 8.10
C VAL A 130 -6.56 1.82 9.04
N VAL A 131 -5.68 1.20 9.82
CA VAL A 131 -4.73 1.85 10.72
C VAL A 131 -3.36 1.86 10.06
N HIS A 132 -2.80 3.02 9.77
CA HIS A 132 -1.51 3.18 9.12
C HIS A 132 -0.44 3.59 10.13
N SER A 133 0.60 2.77 10.26
CA SER A 133 1.84 3.10 10.97
C SER A 133 2.67 4.05 10.11
N ASP A 134 2.72 5.33 10.46
CA ASP A 134 3.47 6.34 9.71
C ASP A 134 4.98 6.22 9.94
N ASN A 135 5.74 5.95 8.89
CA ASN A 135 7.22 5.92 8.90
C ASN A 135 7.83 7.07 8.07
N GLY A 136 7.04 8.11 7.76
CA GLY A 136 7.45 9.30 7.01
C GLY A 136 7.41 9.14 5.49
N TRP A 137 7.22 7.92 4.97
CA TRP A 137 7.06 7.69 3.53
C TRP A 137 5.61 7.83 3.09
N TYR A 138 5.41 8.42 1.91
CA TYR A 138 4.08 8.57 1.34
C TYR A 138 4.07 8.40 -0.18
N GLU A 139 2.96 7.85 -0.67
CA GLU A 139 2.63 7.75 -2.10
C GLU A 139 1.81 8.95 -2.56
N PHE A 140 1.60 9.09 -3.87
CA PHE A 140 0.95 10.25 -4.48
C PHE A 140 -0.46 10.57 -3.93
N TYR A 141 -1.18 9.56 -3.43
CA TYR A 141 -2.55 9.73 -2.91
C TYR A 141 -2.64 9.94 -1.40
N TYR A 142 -1.57 9.70 -0.65
CA TYR A 142 -1.56 9.81 0.82
C TYR A 142 -1.94 11.21 1.31
N PRO A 143 -1.58 12.33 0.64
CA PRO A 143 -2.00 13.66 1.06
C PRO A 143 -3.53 13.87 1.09
N MET A 144 -4.30 13.02 0.41
CA MET A 144 -5.76 13.08 0.42
C MET A 144 -6.39 12.21 1.53
N LEU A 145 -5.60 11.39 2.22
CA LEU A 145 -6.03 10.61 3.37
C LEU A 145 -6.10 11.51 4.62
N LYS A 146 -7.19 11.38 5.38
CA LYS A 146 -7.50 12.21 6.55
C LYS A 146 -7.76 11.34 7.76
N HIS A 147 -6.88 11.47 8.77
CA HIS A 147 -6.97 10.74 10.03
C HIS A 147 -8.35 10.96 10.68
N GLY A 148 -9.01 9.86 11.07
CA GLY A 148 -10.32 9.90 11.70
C GLY A 148 -11.48 10.19 10.76
N GLN A 149 -11.24 10.26 9.45
CA GLN A 149 -12.27 10.44 8.41
C GLN A 149 -12.34 9.25 7.46
N ASN A 150 -11.26 8.91 6.77
CA ASN A 150 -11.20 7.81 5.78
C ASN A 150 -10.10 6.77 6.07
N PHE A 151 -9.29 7.02 7.09
CA PHE A 151 -8.35 6.06 7.67
C PHE A 151 -7.92 6.53 9.06
N MET A 152 -7.15 5.72 9.77
CA MET A 152 -6.52 6.07 11.04
C MET A 152 -5.01 6.11 10.86
N LYS A 153 -4.40 7.27 11.14
CA LYS A 153 -2.95 7.41 11.24
C LYS A 153 -2.47 7.17 12.67
N THR A 154 -1.36 6.45 12.85
CA THR A 154 -0.64 6.34 14.12
C THR A 154 0.85 6.58 13.90
N ARG A 155 1.60 6.89 14.98
CA ARG A 155 3.07 7.02 14.92
C ARG A 155 3.72 5.71 14.50
N ALA A 156 4.99 5.75 14.07
CA ALA A 156 5.71 4.54 13.70
C ALA A 156 5.66 3.52 14.84
N LEU A 157 5.27 2.28 14.54
CA LEU A 157 5.18 1.22 15.56
C LEU A 157 6.55 0.93 16.22
N ALA A 158 7.66 1.14 15.51
CA ALA A 158 9.01 1.03 16.07
C ALA A 158 9.25 2.02 17.21
N GLU A 159 8.66 3.20 17.13
CA GLU A 159 8.83 4.23 18.15
C GLU A 159 7.93 3.97 19.37
N MET A 160 7.04 2.96 19.30
CA MET A 160 6.01 2.79 20.32
C MET A 160 6.50 2.31 21.68
N GLY A 161 7.74 1.81 21.79
CA GLY A 161 8.27 1.20 23.01
C GLY A 161 7.59 -0.12 23.32
N ASP A 162 6.28 -0.09 23.52
CA ASP A 162 5.38 -1.24 23.66
C ASP A 162 4.29 -1.17 22.58
N PHE A 163 4.61 -1.73 21.40
CA PHE A 163 3.68 -1.69 20.26
C PHE A 163 2.43 -2.57 20.51
N ALA A 164 2.55 -3.64 21.29
CA ALA A 164 1.44 -4.54 21.62
C ALA A 164 0.35 -3.82 22.42
N ASN A 165 0.73 -3.14 23.50
CA ASN A 165 -0.19 -2.32 24.28
C ASN A 165 -0.68 -1.11 23.49
N GLY A 166 0.16 -0.52 22.63
CA GLY A 166 -0.22 0.55 21.72
C GLY A 166 -1.36 0.15 20.77
N LEU A 167 -1.22 -0.97 20.07
CA LEU A 167 -2.26 -1.52 19.18
C LEU A 167 -3.53 -1.89 19.95
N THR A 168 -3.38 -2.55 21.10
CA THR A 168 -4.51 -2.93 21.95
C THR A 168 -5.32 -1.71 22.39
N THR A 169 -4.64 -0.66 22.84
CA THR A 169 -5.27 0.61 23.25
C THR A 169 -5.99 1.28 22.08
N LEU A 170 -5.38 1.28 20.91
CA LEU A 170 -5.98 1.80 19.68
C LEU A 170 -7.27 1.06 19.32
N VAL A 171 -7.25 -0.29 19.34
CA VAL A 171 -8.44 -1.10 19.05
C VAL A 171 -9.55 -0.88 20.07
N ARG A 172 -9.21 -0.80 21.36
CA ARG A 172 -10.19 -0.44 22.41
C ARG A 172 -10.82 0.91 22.13
N HIS A 173 -10.01 1.93 21.81
CA HIS A 173 -10.50 3.26 21.49
C HIS A 173 -11.48 3.24 20.32
N LEU A 174 -11.11 2.60 19.20
CA LEU A 174 -12.01 2.48 18.04
C LEU A 174 -13.28 1.70 18.37
N SER A 175 -13.20 0.70 19.24
CA SER A 175 -14.34 -0.13 19.65
C SER A 175 -15.30 0.59 20.60
N THR A 176 -14.89 1.69 21.25
CA THR A 176 -15.80 2.50 22.08
C THR A 176 -16.90 3.19 21.28
N ASN A 177 -16.67 3.45 19.98
CA ASN A 177 -17.68 4.03 19.09
C ASN A 177 -17.75 3.27 17.75
N PRO A 178 -18.41 2.09 17.73
CA PRO A 178 -18.50 1.26 16.54
C PRO A 178 -19.18 1.95 15.36
N LYS A 179 -20.12 2.88 15.61
CA LYS A 179 -20.77 3.68 14.55
C LYS A 179 -19.76 4.58 13.86
N ARG A 180 -18.92 5.29 14.63
CA ARG A 180 -17.85 6.13 14.08
C ARG A 180 -16.81 5.29 13.33
N SER A 181 -16.40 4.15 13.89
CA SER A 181 -15.46 3.24 13.22
C SER A 181 -16.01 2.75 11.89
N ARG A 182 -17.30 2.39 11.83
CA ARG A 182 -17.97 2.03 10.58
C ARG A 182 -17.95 3.16 9.55
N LEU A 183 -18.25 4.40 9.95
CA LEU A 183 -18.22 5.55 9.04
C LEU A 183 -16.81 5.80 8.47
N ILE A 184 -15.76 5.61 9.28
CA ILE A 184 -14.37 5.72 8.82
C ILE A 184 -14.06 4.63 7.79
N ALA A 185 -14.49 3.40 8.06
CA ALA A 185 -14.31 2.26 7.18
C ALA A 185 -15.01 2.43 5.83
N GLU A 186 -16.27 2.89 5.84
CA GLU A 186 -17.06 3.19 4.64
C GLU A 186 -16.42 4.33 3.83
N ALA A 187 -15.98 5.41 4.49
CA ALA A 187 -15.30 6.51 3.83
C ALA A 187 -13.93 6.12 3.24
N GLY A 188 -13.19 5.21 3.88
CA GLY A 188 -11.97 4.63 3.35
C GLY A 188 -12.21 3.80 2.09
N GLN A 189 -13.24 2.96 2.11
CA GLN A 189 -13.67 2.19 0.95
C GLN A 189 -14.09 3.10 -0.21
N GLN A 190 -14.92 4.10 0.06
CA GLN A 190 -15.36 5.07 -0.95
C GLN A 190 -14.17 5.84 -1.55
N PHE A 191 -13.20 6.25 -0.72
CA PHE A 191 -11.98 6.90 -1.20
C PHE A 191 -11.21 6.01 -2.19
N ALA A 192 -10.98 4.74 -1.85
CA ALA A 192 -10.26 3.82 -2.71
C ALA A 192 -11.03 3.48 -4.00
N THR A 193 -12.36 3.50 -3.98
CA THR A 193 -13.19 3.30 -5.17
C THR A 193 -13.18 4.51 -6.08
N ASP A 194 -13.45 5.70 -5.53
CA ASP A 194 -13.68 6.91 -6.33
C ASP A 194 -12.37 7.60 -6.70
N VAL A 195 -11.55 7.90 -5.69
CA VAL A 195 -10.33 8.69 -5.86
C VAL A 195 -9.27 7.87 -6.56
N LEU A 196 -9.12 6.60 -6.17
CA LEU A 196 -8.20 5.66 -6.81
C LEU A 196 -8.88 4.85 -7.93
N SER A 197 -9.92 5.36 -8.58
CA SER A 197 -10.52 4.68 -9.73
C SER A 197 -9.50 4.46 -10.87
N PRO A 198 -9.62 3.40 -11.69
CA PRO A 198 -8.68 3.16 -12.79
C PRO A 198 -8.60 4.34 -13.77
N GLN A 199 -9.71 5.07 -13.94
CA GLN A 199 -9.79 6.31 -14.71
C GLN A 199 -8.90 7.40 -14.10
N ASN A 200 -9.00 7.63 -12.79
CA ASN A 200 -8.20 8.63 -12.10
C ASN A 200 -6.71 8.27 -12.07
N ILE A 201 -6.36 6.99 -11.96
CA ILE A 201 -4.97 6.54 -12.05
C ILE A 201 -4.38 6.84 -13.43
N ARG A 202 -5.12 6.54 -14.51
CA ARG A 202 -4.71 6.90 -15.88
C ARG A 202 -4.62 8.41 -16.08
N GLU A 203 -5.58 9.17 -15.55
CA GLU A 203 -5.59 10.63 -15.64
C GLU A 203 -4.41 11.25 -14.87
N TYR A 204 -4.06 10.71 -13.70
CA TYR A 204 -2.88 11.15 -12.95
C TYR A 204 -1.60 10.95 -13.77
N TRP A 205 -1.42 9.77 -14.37
CA TRP A 205 -0.30 9.50 -15.29
C TRP A 205 -0.26 10.47 -16.47
N TYR A 206 -1.39 10.69 -17.14
CA TYR A 206 -1.49 11.63 -18.26
C TYR A 206 -1.08 13.05 -17.86
N ARG A 207 -1.65 13.57 -16.76
CA ARG A 207 -1.34 14.92 -16.26
C ARG A 207 0.10 15.04 -15.81
N LEU A 208 0.62 14.02 -15.13
CA LEU A 208 2.01 13.98 -14.67
C LEU A 208 2.98 14.09 -15.85
N LEU A 209 2.84 13.21 -16.85
CA LEU A 209 3.73 13.17 -18.02
C LEU A 209 3.60 14.45 -18.86
N LYS A 210 2.38 14.98 -19.02
CA LYS A 210 2.13 16.23 -19.74
C LYS A 210 2.73 17.44 -19.04
N ALA A 211 2.59 17.54 -17.71
CA ALA A 211 3.19 18.63 -16.96
C ALA A 211 4.73 18.52 -16.98
N TYR A 212 5.27 17.32 -16.82
CA TYR A 212 6.70 17.09 -16.86
C TYR A 212 7.33 17.38 -18.23
N SER A 213 6.64 17.09 -19.34
CA SER A 213 7.13 17.40 -20.68
C SER A 213 7.22 18.90 -20.95
N GLN A 214 6.35 19.72 -20.34
CA GLN A 214 6.40 21.18 -20.44
C GLN A 214 7.60 21.81 -19.71
N LEU A 215 8.22 21.07 -18.78
CA LEU A 215 9.42 21.53 -18.06
C LEU A 215 10.72 21.29 -18.83
N GLN A 216 10.68 20.53 -19.93
CA GLN A 216 11.87 20.19 -20.69
C GLN A 216 12.37 21.41 -21.48
N THR A 217 13.62 21.81 -21.23
CA THR A 217 14.29 22.92 -21.93
C THR A 217 15.17 22.46 -23.08
N PHE A 218 15.12 21.16 -23.43
CA PHE A 218 15.94 20.55 -24.46
C PHE A 218 15.06 19.75 -25.44
N ARG A 219 15.63 19.42 -26.60
CA ARG A 219 14.99 18.55 -27.59
C ARG A 219 15.34 17.09 -27.26
N VAL A 220 14.32 16.25 -27.11
CA VAL A 220 14.52 14.81 -26.89
C VAL A 220 15.10 14.19 -28.16
N HIS A 221 16.18 13.42 -28.01
CA HIS A 221 16.79 12.62 -29.06
C HIS A 221 16.68 11.14 -28.68
N LEU A 222 16.34 10.28 -29.64
CA LEU A 222 16.29 8.85 -29.41
C LEU A 222 17.73 8.31 -29.33
N CYS A 223 18.10 7.72 -28.20
CA CYS A 223 19.40 7.09 -28.02
C CYS A 223 19.52 5.87 -28.94
N ASN A 224 20.69 5.63 -29.54
CA ASN A 224 20.90 4.50 -30.46
C ASN A 224 20.75 3.13 -29.78
N ASP A 225 20.91 3.08 -28.47
CA ASP A 225 20.74 1.90 -27.61
C ASP A 225 19.38 1.85 -26.89
N ALA A 226 18.45 2.75 -27.25
CA ALA A 226 17.08 2.69 -26.75
C ALA A 226 16.37 1.48 -27.37
N ILE A 227 15.80 0.63 -26.51
CA ILE A 227 15.02 -0.53 -26.92
C ILE A 227 13.54 -0.14 -26.93
N PRO A 228 12.79 -0.38 -28.03
CA PRO A 228 11.35 -0.15 -28.06
C PRO A 228 10.65 -0.88 -26.91
N LEU A 229 9.64 -0.25 -26.31
CA LEU A 229 8.94 -0.82 -25.15
C LEU A 229 8.34 -2.20 -25.46
N GLY A 230 7.75 -2.39 -26.65
CA GLY A 230 7.21 -3.68 -27.07
C GLY A 230 8.26 -4.80 -27.08
N ASP A 231 9.46 -4.50 -27.59
CA ASP A 231 10.57 -5.46 -27.62
C ASP A 231 11.09 -5.74 -26.20
N SER A 232 11.15 -4.71 -25.34
CA SER A 232 11.54 -4.88 -23.94
C SER A 232 10.58 -5.79 -23.16
N LEU A 233 9.31 -5.85 -23.55
CA LEU A 233 8.29 -6.70 -22.93
C LEU A 233 8.28 -8.12 -23.51
N ALA A 234 8.45 -8.26 -24.83
CA ALA A 234 8.41 -9.56 -25.51
C ALA A 234 9.74 -10.33 -25.41
N HIS A 235 10.86 -9.61 -25.41
CA HIS A 235 12.22 -10.15 -25.47
C HIS A 235 13.15 -9.39 -24.52
N PRO A 236 12.94 -9.51 -23.19
CA PRO A 236 13.70 -8.76 -22.21
C PRO A 236 15.20 -9.07 -22.30
N GLN A 237 16.02 -8.02 -22.45
CA GLN A 237 17.48 -8.11 -22.46
C GLN A 237 18.05 -7.43 -21.22
N TYR A 238 18.93 -8.14 -20.51
CA TYR A 238 19.69 -7.57 -19.39
C TYR A 238 20.88 -6.78 -19.94
N VAL A 239 20.83 -5.45 -19.79
CA VAL A 239 21.92 -4.54 -20.17
C VAL A 239 22.38 -3.82 -18.91
N SER A 240 23.65 -3.98 -18.53
CA SER A 240 24.20 -3.23 -17.39
C SER A 240 24.31 -1.74 -17.73
N ALA A 241 24.28 -0.88 -16.71
CA ALA A 241 24.36 0.57 -16.88
C ALA A 241 25.63 1.01 -17.63
N GLU A 242 26.73 0.27 -17.50
CA GLU A 242 28.01 0.51 -18.16
C GLU A 242 27.95 0.34 -19.69
N HIS A 243 26.99 -0.44 -20.19
CA HIS A 243 26.78 -0.68 -21.62
C HIS A 243 25.73 0.26 -22.23
N ARG A 244 25.23 1.24 -21.47
CA ARG A 244 24.30 2.26 -21.97
C ARG A 244 25.07 3.47 -22.48
N THR A 245 24.56 4.10 -23.54
CA THR A 245 25.24 5.23 -24.20
C THR A 245 25.25 6.50 -23.36
N GLY A 246 24.45 6.58 -22.30
CA GLY A 246 24.38 7.74 -21.41
C GLY A 246 23.85 9.01 -22.09
N CYS A 247 23.22 8.88 -23.26
CA CYS A 247 22.44 9.95 -23.89
C CYS A 247 21.33 10.46 -22.96
#